data_AF-A0A2G9N4T2-F1
#
_entry.id   AF-A0A2G9N4T2-F1
#
_cell.length_a   1.000
_cell.length_b   1.000
_cell.length_c   1.000
_cell.angle_alpha   90.00
_cell.angle_beta   90.00
_cell.angle_gamma   90.00
#
_symmetry.space_group_name_H-M   'P 1'
#
loop_
_entity.id
_entity.type
_entity.pdbx_description
1 polymer ?
#
loop_
_entity_poly.entity_id
_entity_poly.type
_entity_poly.pdbx_seq_one_letter_code
_entity_poly.pdbx_strand_id
1 'polypeptide(L)'
;MKKIIDYWSYGAAFVILLITSSFFAAAQYELGIKQEREDESSLKESADKPQEVTGEIGNNASRVVIYTPPRIPAPQSVIDGINNYIISNLGEDYFNEHFGLVEARQLGRRYIPQNQTFEPTYLFTYNYTYELKEEPNSAPIKVWHLFNLRVLNDGNFMSDIKDPGPREPYRFLISKSEARDIGMQNGMKEPQVELYYGGQGYNSDRHIERGTYLWGVWEDCAPEGNVEGLFIHVDTGEILGKRISGGCGIEVAAKDIELGYRYKEEQSSEPTSPVEFKHENFFQKITSWLNFLFTKKGAK
;
A
#
# COMPACT_ATOMS: atom_id res chain seq x y z
N MET A 1 -53.56 8.41 -46.95
CA MET A 1 -52.70 9.54 -46.53
C MET A 1 -52.99 9.95 -45.08
N LYS A 2 -52.74 9.08 -44.09
CA LYS A 2 -53.01 9.40 -42.66
C LYS A 2 -52.05 8.72 -41.67
N LYS A 3 -50.86 8.31 -42.14
CA LYS A 3 -49.85 7.58 -41.34
C LYS A 3 -48.43 8.16 -41.43
N ILE A 4 -48.24 9.35 -42.00
CA ILE A 4 -46.91 9.96 -42.18
C ILE A 4 -46.66 11.13 -41.20
N ILE A 5 -47.69 11.61 -40.51
CA ILE A 5 -47.56 12.81 -39.64
C ILE A 5 -47.05 12.46 -38.23
N ASP A 6 -47.20 11.22 -37.76
CA ASP A 6 -46.80 10.85 -36.38
C ASP A 6 -45.30 10.62 -36.19
N TYR A 7 -44.49 10.46 -37.25
CA TYR A 7 -43.05 10.20 -37.08
C TYR A 7 -42.21 11.46 -36.79
N TRP A 8 -42.72 12.66 -37.11
CA TRP A 8 -41.98 13.91 -36.89
C TRP A 8 -42.07 14.42 -35.45
N SER A 9 -43.13 14.09 -34.72
CA SER A 9 -43.31 14.47 -33.31
C SER A 9 -42.41 13.67 -32.36
N TYR A 10 -42.15 12.39 -32.65
CA TYR A 10 -41.24 11.57 -31.83
C TYR A 10 -39.76 11.93 -32.03
N GLY A 11 -39.37 12.32 -33.24
CA GLY A 11 -37.98 12.75 -33.52
C GLY A 11 -37.58 14.02 -32.77
N ALA A 12 -38.46 15.03 -32.73
CA ALA A 12 -38.21 16.27 -32.01
C ALA A 12 -38.16 16.07 -30.49
N ALA A 13 -39.03 15.22 -29.93
CA ALA A 13 -39.02 14.89 -28.51
C ALA A 13 -37.73 14.16 -28.10
N PHE A 14 -37.21 13.26 -28.94
CA PHE A 14 -35.98 12.53 -28.66
C PHE A 14 -34.74 13.43 -28.70
N VAL A 15 -34.67 14.37 -29.65
CA VAL A 15 -33.55 15.33 -29.74
C VAL A 15 -33.56 16.30 -28.55
N ILE A 16 -34.72 16.77 -28.11
CA ILE A 16 -34.83 17.62 -26.91
C ILE A 16 -34.37 16.86 -25.66
N LEU A 17 -34.69 15.57 -25.54
CA LEU A 17 -34.29 14.73 -24.40
C LEU A 17 -32.78 14.44 -24.39
N LEU A 18 -32.15 14.31 -25.56
CA LEU A 18 -30.69 14.17 -25.68
C LEU A 18 -29.96 15.48 -25.34
N ILE A 19 -30.50 16.63 -25.75
CA ILE A 19 -29.90 17.94 -25.45
C ILE A 19 -30.03 18.24 -23.95
N THR A 20 -31.19 18.03 -23.33
CA THR A 20 -31.36 18.32 -21.91
C THR A 20 -30.55 17.38 -21.00
N SER A 21 -30.38 16.11 -21.37
CA SER A 21 -29.55 15.18 -20.61
C SER A 21 -28.05 15.52 -20.67
N SER A 22 -27.56 16.03 -21.81
CA SER A 22 -26.17 16.48 -21.93
C SER A 22 -25.90 17.80 -21.19
N PHE A 23 -26.86 18.73 -21.13
CA PHE A 23 -26.76 19.90 -20.25
C PHE A 23 -26.78 19.54 -18.76
N PHE A 24 -27.59 18.55 -18.36
CA PHE A 24 -27.60 18.08 -16.97
C PHE A 24 -26.30 17.39 -16.57
N ALA A 25 -25.71 16.59 -17.46
CA ALA A 25 -24.41 15.95 -17.23
C ALA A 25 -23.27 16.96 -17.14
N ALA A 26 -23.25 17.97 -18.02
CA ALA A 26 -22.25 19.05 -17.96
C ALA A 26 -22.38 19.90 -16.69
N ALA A 27 -23.61 20.20 -16.25
CA ALA A 27 -23.85 20.94 -15.00
C ALA A 27 -23.45 20.14 -13.75
N GLN A 28 -23.70 18.82 -13.72
CA GLN A 28 -23.22 17.96 -12.63
C GLN A 28 -21.70 17.82 -12.61
N TYR A 29 -21.06 17.81 -13.79
CA TYR A 29 -19.60 17.78 -13.91
C TYR A 29 -18.96 19.09 -13.43
N GLU A 30 -19.51 20.26 -13.80
CA GLU A 30 -19.04 21.55 -13.27
C GLU A 30 -19.28 21.71 -11.77
N LEU A 31 -20.40 21.21 -11.23
CA LEU A 31 -20.67 21.20 -9.79
C LEU A 31 -19.69 20.28 -9.06
N GLY A 32 -19.39 19.10 -9.61
CA GLY A 32 -18.38 18.19 -9.08
C GLY A 32 -16.98 18.83 -9.04
N ILE A 33 -16.55 19.46 -10.13
CA ILE A 33 -15.24 20.15 -10.20
C ILE A 33 -15.17 21.35 -9.26
N LYS A 34 -16.26 22.11 -9.09
CA LYS A 34 -16.30 23.22 -8.13
C LYS A 34 -16.21 22.73 -6.69
N GLN A 35 -16.92 21.65 -6.36
CA GLN A 35 -16.89 21.06 -5.03
C GLN A 35 -15.52 20.45 -4.71
N GLU A 36 -14.89 19.79 -5.68
CA GLU A 36 -13.53 19.24 -5.55
C GLU A 36 -12.47 20.36 -5.38
N ARG A 37 -12.65 21.52 -6.04
CA ARG A 37 -11.78 22.70 -5.80
C ARG A 37 -12.02 23.37 -4.45
N GLU A 38 -13.25 23.42 -3.96
CA GLU A 38 -13.56 23.97 -2.63
C GLU A 38 -13.06 23.02 -1.52
N ASP A 39 -13.14 21.71 -1.74
CA ASP A 39 -12.58 20.69 -0.85
C ASP A 39 -11.04 20.71 -0.87
N GLU A 40 -10.40 20.87 -2.04
CA GLU A 40 -8.94 21.08 -2.12
C GLU A 40 -8.49 22.41 -1.50
N SER A 41 -9.28 23.47 -1.66
CA SER A 41 -9.01 24.79 -1.05
C SER A 41 -9.12 24.73 0.46
N SER A 42 -10.16 24.08 0.99
CA SER A 42 -10.35 23.90 2.43
C SER A 42 -9.34 22.93 3.04
N LEU A 43 -8.89 21.91 2.30
CA LEU A 43 -7.79 21.03 2.69
C LEU A 43 -6.42 21.74 2.70
N LYS A 44 -6.18 22.66 1.75
CA LYS A 44 -4.96 23.48 1.72
C LYS A 44 -4.95 24.55 2.83
N GLU A 45 -6.10 25.13 3.17
CA GLU A 45 -6.21 26.12 4.26
C GLU A 45 -6.21 25.47 5.67
N SER A 46 -6.67 24.22 5.79
CA SER A 46 -6.68 23.44 7.04
C SER A 46 -5.29 22.86 7.41
N ALA A 47 -4.40 22.65 6.43
CA ALA A 47 -3.10 22.00 6.65
C ALA A 47 -2.09 22.85 7.46
N ASP A 48 -2.31 24.16 7.60
CA ASP A 48 -1.39 25.09 8.27
C ASP A 48 -1.87 25.59 9.65
N LYS A 49 -3.04 25.14 10.13
CA LYS A 49 -3.53 25.49 11.48
C LYS A 49 -3.71 24.23 12.35
N PRO A 50 -3.19 24.22 13.59
CA PRO A 50 -3.44 23.11 14.50
C PRO A 50 -4.96 22.97 14.74
N GLN A 51 -5.49 21.78 14.52
CA GLN A 51 -6.88 21.48 14.86
C GLN A 51 -6.97 21.23 16.37
N GLU A 52 -7.78 22.06 17.02
CA GLU A 52 -8.01 21.99 18.45
C GLU A 52 -9.28 21.16 18.71
N VAL A 53 -9.12 19.97 19.30
CA VAL A 53 -10.26 19.12 19.67
C VAL A 53 -10.35 19.11 21.19
N THR A 54 -11.37 19.77 21.72
CA THR A 54 -11.65 19.79 23.16
C THR A 54 -12.59 18.64 23.50
N GLY A 55 -12.11 17.67 24.29
CA GLY A 55 -12.93 16.61 24.86
C GLY A 55 -13.00 16.75 26.38
N GLU A 56 -14.20 16.70 26.95
CA GLU A 56 -14.38 16.60 28.40
C GLU A 56 -14.36 15.12 28.83
N ILE A 57 -13.35 14.73 29.60
CA ILE A 57 -13.34 13.47 30.35
C ILE A 57 -13.25 13.84 31.83
N GLY A 58 -14.42 14.09 32.45
CA GLY A 58 -14.52 14.51 33.86
C GLY A 58 -13.96 15.92 34.15
N ASN A 59 -13.83 16.26 35.43
CA ASN A 59 -13.47 17.61 35.95
C ASN A 59 -12.06 18.12 35.57
N ASN A 60 -11.33 17.46 34.67
CA ASN A 60 -10.04 17.91 34.15
C ASN A 60 -10.11 18.00 32.62
N ALA A 61 -10.35 19.20 32.10
CA ALA A 61 -10.22 19.49 30.68
C ALA A 61 -8.78 19.26 30.23
N SER A 62 -8.54 18.18 29.49
CA SER A 62 -7.24 17.90 28.87
C SER A 62 -7.30 18.37 27.42
N ARG A 63 -6.54 19.44 27.12
CA ARG A 63 -6.47 20.05 25.79
C ARG A 63 -5.52 19.22 24.92
N VAL A 64 -6.05 18.46 23.97
CA VAL A 64 -5.25 17.73 22.98
C VAL A 64 -5.13 18.59 21.73
N VAL A 65 -3.94 19.14 21.50
CA VAL A 65 -3.60 19.83 20.26
C VAL A 65 -3.04 18.79 19.29
N ILE A 66 -3.78 18.49 18.22
CA ILE A 66 -3.27 17.63 17.15
C ILE A 66 -2.47 18.52 16.21
N TYR A 67 -1.14 18.47 16.34
CA TYR A 67 -0.23 19.14 15.41
C TYR A 67 -0.06 18.25 14.17
N THR A 68 -0.71 18.60 13.07
CA THR A 68 -0.40 18.03 11.77
C THR A 68 0.82 18.76 11.24
N PRO A 69 2.00 18.13 11.14
CA PRO A 69 3.17 18.79 10.59
C PRO A 69 2.90 19.20 9.13
N PRO A 70 3.41 20.37 8.69
CA PRO A 70 3.20 20.84 7.33
C PRO A 70 3.74 19.83 6.31
N ARG A 71 3.01 19.62 5.21
CA ARG A 71 3.43 18.72 4.12
C ARG A 71 4.53 19.40 3.30
N ILE A 72 5.78 19.12 3.65
CA ILE A 72 6.94 19.60 2.90
C ILE A 72 7.07 18.76 1.61
N PRO A 73 7.03 19.36 0.40
CA PRO A 73 7.19 18.61 -0.85
C PRO A 73 8.60 18.02 -0.98
N ALA A 74 8.72 16.90 -1.69
CA ALA A 74 10.04 16.35 -2.01
C ALA A 74 10.78 17.28 -3.00
N PRO A 75 12.11 17.48 -2.86
CA PRO A 75 12.89 18.22 -3.84
C PRO A 75 12.81 17.56 -5.22
N GLN A 76 12.81 18.37 -6.29
CA GLN A 76 12.72 17.87 -7.67
C GLN A 76 13.83 16.86 -8.00
N SER A 77 15.05 17.07 -7.50
CA SER A 77 16.16 16.13 -7.70
C SER A 77 15.88 14.72 -7.16
N VAL A 78 15.10 14.61 -6.08
CA VAL A 78 14.71 13.31 -5.50
C VAL A 78 13.59 12.71 -6.33
N ILE A 79 12.61 13.52 -6.77
CA ILE A 79 11.54 13.08 -7.69
C ILE A 79 12.15 12.50 -8.97
N ASP A 80 13.06 13.23 -9.61
CA ASP A 80 13.73 12.81 -10.83
C ASP A 80 14.55 11.54 -10.61
N GLY A 81 15.22 11.41 -9.45
CA GLY A 81 15.96 10.21 -9.07
C GLY A 81 15.06 8.96 -9.00
N ILE A 82 13.88 9.07 -8.38
CA ILE A 82 12.95 7.94 -8.27
C ILE A 82 12.30 7.61 -9.61
N ASN A 83 11.89 8.62 -10.39
CA ASN A 83 11.39 8.39 -11.75
C ASN A 83 12.43 7.68 -12.62
N ASN A 84 13.68 8.15 -12.61
CA ASN A 84 14.77 7.54 -13.38
C ASN A 84 15.06 6.10 -12.92
N TYR A 85 14.95 5.81 -11.62
CA TYR A 85 15.04 4.45 -11.14
C TYR A 85 13.94 3.56 -11.73
N ILE A 86 12.67 3.98 -11.67
CA ILE A 86 11.55 3.19 -12.21
C ILE A 86 11.72 3.01 -13.73
N ILE A 87 12.05 4.09 -14.45
CA ILE A 87 12.33 4.08 -15.89
C ILE A 87 13.47 3.11 -16.22
N SER A 88 14.53 3.06 -15.42
CA SER A 88 15.67 2.17 -15.68
C SER A 88 15.31 0.68 -15.59
N ASN A 89 14.29 0.34 -14.80
CA ASN A 89 13.83 -1.03 -14.59
C ASN A 89 12.71 -1.43 -15.57
N LEU A 90 11.81 -0.50 -15.90
CA LEU A 90 10.60 -0.80 -16.68
C LEU A 90 10.62 -0.24 -18.11
N GLY A 91 11.57 0.65 -18.42
CA GLY A 91 11.57 1.40 -19.67
C GLY A 91 10.72 2.67 -19.59
N GLU A 92 11.14 3.67 -20.36
CA GLU A 92 10.53 5.01 -20.37
C GLU A 92 9.10 4.99 -20.93
N ASP A 93 8.87 4.26 -22.02
CA ASP A 93 7.55 4.16 -22.64
C ASP A 93 6.52 3.56 -21.68
N TYR A 94 6.89 2.46 -21.01
CA TYR A 94 6.03 1.80 -20.02
C TYR A 94 5.77 2.71 -18.81
N PHE A 95 6.79 3.42 -18.33
CA PHE A 95 6.62 4.37 -17.25
C PHE A 95 5.62 5.47 -17.62
N ASN A 96 5.78 6.10 -18.78
CA ASN A 96 4.94 7.20 -19.22
C ASN A 96 3.48 6.79 -19.47
N GLU A 97 3.26 5.55 -19.93
CA GLU A 97 1.93 5.01 -20.18
C GLU A 97 1.20 4.62 -18.88
N HIS A 98 1.92 4.02 -17.93
CA HIS A 98 1.30 3.33 -16.81
C HIS A 98 1.41 4.06 -15.46
N PHE A 99 2.31 5.03 -15.30
CA PHE A 99 2.60 5.64 -14.00
C PHE A 99 2.26 7.14 -14.00
N GLY A 100 1.46 7.54 -13.01
CA GLY A 100 1.21 8.95 -12.68
C GLY A 100 1.65 9.26 -11.26
N LEU A 101 2.57 10.20 -11.07
CA LEU A 101 2.94 10.66 -9.73
C LEU A 101 1.77 11.44 -9.10
N VAL A 102 1.27 10.94 -7.97
CA VAL A 102 0.13 11.53 -7.23
C VAL A 102 0.64 12.43 -6.10
N GLU A 103 1.60 11.95 -5.32
CA GLU A 103 2.16 12.70 -4.18
C GLU A 103 3.66 12.44 -4.07
N ALA A 104 4.42 13.50 -3.80
CA ALA A 104 5.82 13.42 -3.43
C ALA A 104 6.10 14.36 -2.25
N ARG A 105 6.36 13.81 -1.07
CA ARG A 105 6.54 14.61 0.15
C ARG A 105 7.58 14.05 1.09
N GLN A 106 8.14 14.92 1.91
CA GLN A 106 8.98 14.53 3.03
C GLN A 106 8.10 13.89 4.13
N LEU A 107 8.47 12.69 4.58
CA LEU A 107 7.85 12.00 5.70
C LEU A 107 8.41 12.47 7.04
N GLY A 108 9.71 12.72 7.10
CA GLY A 108 10.40 13.07 8.33
C GLY A 108 11.91 13.05 8.16
N ARG A 109 12.62 12.66 9.22
CA ARG A 109 14.06 12.46 9.20
C ARG A 109 14.42 11.16 9.90
N ARG A 110 15.39 10.41 9.36
CA ARG A 110 15.94 9.19 9.94
C ARG A 110 17.33 9.47 10.47
N TYR A 111 17.62 8.99 11.68
CA TYR A 111 18.98 9.01 12.22
C TYR A 111 19.83 7.95 11.51
N ILE A 112 20.99 8.36 10.99
CA ILE A 112 21.98 7.50 10.35
C ILE A 112 23.15 7.30 11.34
N PRO A 113 23.25 6.14 12.01
CA PRO A 113 24.24 5.94 13.07
C PRO A 113 25.68 6.09 12.60
N GLN A 114 25.98 5.72 11.36
CA GLN A 114 27.33 5.76 10.78
C GLN A 114 27.86 7.18 10.69
N ASN A 115 27.00 8.15 10.36
CA ASN A 115 27.38 9.54 10.13
C ASN A 115 26.94 10.48 11.27
N GLN A 116 26.20 9.98 12.25
CA GLN A 116 25.59 10.75 13.34
C GLN A 116 24.70 11.92 12.86
N THR A 117 24.06 11.74 11.70
CA THR A 117 23.22 12.75 11.04
C THR A 117 21.76 12.33 10.99
N PHE A 118 20.88 13.31 10.84
CA PHE A 118 19.48 13.09 10.51
C PHE A 118 19.26 13.41 9.04
N GLU A 119 18.90 12.41 8.25
CA GLU A 119 18.64 12.57 6.82
C GLU A 119 17.14 12.57 6.55
N PRO A 120 16.64 13.41 5.63
CA PRO A 120 15.23 13.42 5.29
C PRO A 120 14.83 12.10 4.63
N THR A 121 13.59 11.68 4.90
CA THR A 121 12.95 10.54 4.22
C THR A 121 11.74 11.03 3.45
N TYR A 122 11.46 10.37 2.34
CA TYR A 122 10.43 10.80 1.39
C TYR A 122 9.44 9.68 1.11
N LEU A 123 8.18 10.07 0.87
CA LEU A 123 7.11 9.23 0.37
C LEU A 123 6.78 9.67 -1.05
N PHE A 124 6.71 8.70 -1.94
CA PHE A 124 6.20 8.85 -3.28
C PHE A 124 4.99 7.93 -3.44
N THR A 125 3.87 8.51 -3.86
CA THR A 125 2.65 7.78 -4.18
C THR A 125 2.45 7.87 -5.68
N TYR A 126 2.46 6.72 -6.36
CA TYR A 126 2.18 6.64 -7.78
C TYR A 126 0.84 5.96 -8.01
N ASN A 127 0.11 6.45 -8.99
CA ASN A 127 -1.00 5.74 -9.61
C ASN A 127 -0.44 4.86 -10.72
N TYR A 128 -0.48 3.55 -10.53
CA TYR A 128 -0.15 2.55 -11.51
C TYR A 128 -1.42 2.06 -12.18
N THR A 129 -1.51 2.26 -13.49
CA THR A 129 -2.67 1.87 -14.29
C THR A 129 -2.29 0.82 -15.30
N TYR A 130 -3.10 -0.24 -15.43
CA TYR A 130 -2.86 -1.29 -16.40
C TYR A 130 -4.18 -1.88 -16.89
N GLU A 131 -4.11 -2.69 -17.93
CA GLU A 131 -5.24 -3.34 -18.55
C GLU A 131 -5.27 -4.82 -18.17
N LEU A 132 -6.39 -5.30 -17.64
CA LEU A 132 -6.57 -6.67 -17.16
C LEU A 132 -7.64 -7.38 -17.97
N LYS A 133 -7.41 -8.65 -18.34
CA LYS A 133 -8.41 -9.49 -18.99
C LYS A 133 -9.09 -10.42 -17.98
N GLU A 134 -10.41 -10.36 -17.90
CA GLU A 134 -11.17 -11.35 -17.12
C GLU A 134 -11.38 -12.64 -17.92
N GLU A 135 -11.71 -12.52 -19.21
CA GLU A 135 -11.90 -13.63 -20.14
C GLU A 135 -10.94 -13.53 -21.36
N PRO A 136 -10.63 -14.63 -22.07
CA PRO A 136 -9.61 -14.63 -23.12
C PRO A 136 -10.00 -13.71 -24.29
N ASN A 137 -11.31 -13.66 -24.56
CA ASN A 137 -11.91 -12.89 -25.65
C ASN A 137 -12.65 -11.63 -25.16
N SER A 138 -12.58 -11.28 -23.87
CA SER A 138 -13.18 -10.03 -23.37
C SER A 138 -12.32 -8.82 -23.71
N ALA A 139 -12.96 -7.66 -23.83
CA ALA A 139 -12.25 -6.39 -23.80
C ALA A 139 -11.52 -6.24 -22.46
N PRO A 140 -10.27 -5.72 -22.45
CA PRO A 140 -9.56 -5.48 -21.20
C PRO A 140 -10.25 -4.41 -20.36
N ILE A 141 -10.12 -4.53 -19.05
CA ILE A 141 -10.61 -3.58 -18.06
C ILE A 141 -9.41 -2.78 -17.55
N LYS A 142 -9.53 -1.45 -17.53
CA LYS A 142 -8.49 -0.60 -16.94
C LYS A 142 -8.58 -0.65 -15.42
N VAL A 143 -7.49 -1.03 -14.77
CA VAL A 143 -7.36 -1.16 -13.32
C VAL A 143 -6.35 -0.14 -12.82
N TRP A 144 -6.63 0.48 -11.68
CA TRP A 144 -5.80 1.51 -11.06
C TRP A 144 -5.40 1.09 -9.64
N HIS A 145 -4.11 1.20 -9.33
CA HIS A 145 -3.54 0.85 -8.04
C HIS A 145 -2.61 1.95 -7.55
N LEU A 146 -2.77 2.33 -6.28
CA LEU A 146 -1.81 3.21 -5.61
C LEU A 146 -0.71 2.37 -5.00
N PHE A 147 0.54 2.66 -5.33
CA PHE A 147 1.68 2.09 -4.63
C PHE A 147 2.58 3.19 -4.06
N ASN A 148 3.21 2.87 -2.93
CA ASN A 148 3.90 3.83 -2.08
C ASN A 148 5.37 3.45 -1.95
N LEU A 149 6.26 4.30 -2.47
CA LEU A 149 7.70 4.15 -2.32
C LEU A 149 8.20 5.04 -1.19
N ARG A 150 9.01 4.44 -0.30
CA ARG A 150 9.69 5.16 0.77
C ARG A 150 11.18 5.17 0.52
N VAL A 151 11.76 6.35 0.42
CA VAL A 151 13.15 6.49 0.02
C VAL A 151 13.91 7.41 0.97
N LEU A 152 15.19 7.14 1.08
CA LEU A 152 16.16 7.95 1.78
C LEU A 152 16.59 9.13 0.88
N ASN A 153 17.30 10.09 1.47
CA ASN A 153 17.77 11.28 0.76
C ASN A 153 18.76 10.99 -0.37
N ASP A 154 19.47 9.88 -0.28
CA ASP A 154 20.38 9.38 -1.31
C ASP A 154 19.66 8.63 -2.45
N GLY A 155 18.32 8.55 -2.41
CA GLY A 155 17.50 7.84 -3.38
C GLY A 155 17.38 6.34 -3.10
N ASN A 156 18.06 5.80 -2.09
CA ASN A 156 17.94 4.39 -1.75
C ASN A 156 16.59 4.07 -1.10
N PHE A 157 16.04 2.92 -1.47
CA PHE A 157 14.80 2.41 -0.88
C PHE A 157 14.98 2.08 0.59
N MET A 158 13.97 2.41 1.39
CA MET A 158 13.92 1.94 2.76
C MET A 158 13.63 0.43 2.79
N SER A 159 14.26 -0.29 3.71
CA SER A 159 14.16 -1.76 3.81
C SER A 159 12.77 -2.26 4.25
N ASP A 160 11.90 -1.38 4.74
CA ASP A 160 10.54 -1.68 5.20
C ASP A 160 9.47 -1.56 4.10
N ILE A 161 9.87 -1.31 2.85
CA ILE A 161 8.92 -1.26 1.73
C ILE A 161 8.28 -2.64 1.55
N LYS A 162 6.96 -2.66 1.82
CA LYS A 162 6.12 -3.83 1.60
C LYS A 162 5.79 -4.03 0.12
N ASP A 163 5.75 -2.93 -0.64
CA ASP A 163 5.35 -2.92 -2.04
C ASP A 163 6.28 -2.01 -2.86
N PRO A 164 7.32 -2.56 -3.52
CA PRO A 164 8.23 -1.79 -4.37
C PRO A 164 7.66 -1.39 -5.74
N GLY A 165 6.37 -1.64 -6.04
CA GLY A 165 5.83 -1.58 -7.39
C GLY A 165 6.26 -2.75 -8.30
N PRO A 166 5.82 -2.77 -9.57
CA PRO A 166 6.13 -3.84 -10.51
C PRO A 166 7.64 -3.97 -10.73
N ARG A 167 8.11 -5.21 -10.79
CA ARG A 167 9.51 -5.54 -11.05
C ARG A 167 9.89 -5.43 -12.54
N GLU A 168 8.94 -5.67 -13.42
CA GLU A 168 9.11 -5.66 -14.88
C GLU A 168 7.84 -5.13 -15.56
N PRO A 169 7.90 -4.79 -16.86
CA PRO A 169 6.72 -4.40 -17.62
C PRO A 169 5.75 -5.57 -17.78
N TYR A 170 4.50 -5.39 -17.36
CA TYR A 170 3.45 -6.41 -17.45
C TYR A 170 2.41 -6.06 -18.51
N ARG A 171 1.98 -7.06 -19.27
CA ARG A 171 0.94 -6.91 -20.30
C ARG A 171 -0.38 -7.58 -19.95
N PHE A 172 -0.41 -8.29 -18.82
CA PHE A 172 -1.51 -9.11 -18.31
C PHE A 172 -2.15 -9.97 -19.41
N LEU A 173 -1.31 -10.74 -20.11
CA LEU A 173 -1.75 -11.51 -21.28
C LEU A 173 -2.66 -12.68 -20.95
N ILE A 174 -2.48 -13.30 -19.78
CA ILE A 174 -3.27 -14.43 -19.28
C ILE A 174 -4.51 -13.88 -18.57
N SER A 175 -5.69 -14.32 -18.99
CA SER A 175 -6.95 -13.95 -18.35
C SER A 175 -7.15 -14.62 -16.99
N LYS A 176 -8.07 -14.07 -16.19
CA LYS A 176 -8.52 -14.70 -14.94
C LYS A 176 -9.07 -16.11 -15.16
N SER A 177 -9.83 -16.33 -16.23
CA SER A 177 -10.36 -17.66 -16.57
C SER A 177 -9.29 -18.62 -17.07
N GLU A 178 -8.30 -18.19 -17.85
CA GLU A 178 -7.16 -19.03 -18.24
C GLU A 178 -6.36 -19.50 -17.02
N ALA A 179 -6.13 -18.59 -16.05
CA ALA A 179 -5.51 -18.96 -14.78
C ALA A 179 -6.34 -19.98 -13.98
N ARG A 180 -7.67 -19.83 -13.98
CA ARG A 180 -8.59 -20.83 -13.38
C ARG A 180 -8.45 -22.19 -14.06
N ASP A 181 -8.44 -22.22 -15.38
CA ASP A 181 -8.30 -23.45 -16.17
C ASP A 181 -6.97 -24.15 -15.89
N ILE A 182 -5.87 -23.39 -15.73
CA ILE A 182 -4.57 -23.94 -15.30
C ILE A 182 -4.70 -24.56 -13.90
N GLY A 183 -5.41 -23.91 -12.96
CA GLY A 183 -5.72 -24.47 -11.65
C GLY A 183 -6.44 -25.81 -11.75
N MET A 184 -7.50 -25.87 -12.56
CA MET A 184 -8.28 -27.08 -12.77
C MET A 184 -7.46 -28.22 -13.41
N GLN A 185 -6.61 -27.89 -14.38
CA GLN A 185 -5.66 -28.84 -14.98
C GLN A 185 -4.64 -29.41 -13.98
N ASN A 186 -4.42 -28.72 -12.85
CA ASN A 186 -3.55 -29.14 -11.76
C ASN A 186 -4.33 -29.81 -10.60
N GLY A 187 -5.57 -30.24 -10.84
CA GLY A 187 -6.34 -31.08 -9.92
C GLY A 187 -7.25 -30.32 -8.96
N MET A 188 -7.33 -28.99 -9.07
CA MET A 188 -8.33 -28.19 -8.38
C MET A 188 -9.71 -28.42 -9.04
N LYS A 189 -10.77 -28.42 -8.26
CA LYS A 189 -12.16 -28.55 -8.74
C LYS A 189 -12.77 -27.21 -9.08
N GLU A 190 -12.72 -26.26 -8.16
CA GLU A 190 -13.37 -24.95 -8.30
C GLU A 190 -12.49 -23.83 -7.72
N PRO A 191 -11.33 -23.56 -8.35
CA PRO A 191 -10.42 -22.61 -7.76
C PRO A 191 -10.92 -21.17 -7.90
N GLN A 192 -10.74 -20.43 -6.81
CA GLN A 192 -10.81 -18.98 -6.78
C GLN A 192 -9.55 -18.41 -7.41
N VAL A 193 -9.71 -17.28 -8.10
CA VAL A 193 -8.61 -16.61 -8.78
C VAL A 193 -8.64 -15.13 -8.44
N GLU A 194 -7.51 -14.62 -7.94
CA GLU A 194 -7.32 -13.20 -7.69
C GLU A 194 -5.97 -12.74 -8.21
N LEU A 195 -5.91 -11.47 -8.59
CA LEU A 195 -4.65 -10.85 -8.93
C LEU A 195 -3.86 -10.63 -7.65
N TYR A 196 -2.69 -11.24 -7.59
CA TYR A 196 -1.80 -11.20 -6.45
C TYR A 196 -0.53 -10.44 -6.81
N TYR A 197 -0.05 -9.67 -5.84
CA TYR A 197 1.20 -8.95 -5.94
C TYR A 197 2.25 -9.60 -5.04
N GLY A 198 3.30 -10.12 -5.68
CA GLY A 198 4.37 -10.89 -5.06
C GLY A 198 5.00 -10.13 -3.91
N GLY A 199 4.78 -10.63 -2.70
CA GLY A 199 5.28 -10.04 -1.47
C GLY A 199 5.27 -11.06 -0.34
N GLN A 200 5.86 -12.25 -0.54
CA GLN A 200 5.94 -13.35 0.43
C GLN A 200 4.81 -13.35 1.48
N GLY A 201 3.63 -13.86 1.10
CA GLY A 201 2.50 -14.07 2.02
C GLY A 201 2.01 -15.52 2.10
N TYR A 202 2.53 -16.43 1.29
CA TYR A 202 2.07 -17.82 1.25
C TYR A 202 3.23 -18.81 1.25
N ASN A 203 3.02 -19.96 1.89
CA ASN A 203 3.90 -21.13 1.92
C ASN A 203 4.03 -21.76 0.52
N SER A 204 4.56 -21.01 -0.44
CA SER A 204 4.94 -21.56 -1.73
C SER A 204 6.20 -22.41 -1.55
N ASP A 205 6.30 -23.47 -2.34
CA ASP A 205 7.49 -24.31 -2.48
C ASP A 205 8.72 -23.59 -3.06
N ARG A 206 8.55 -22.37 -3.61
CA ARG A 206 9.61 -21.58 -4.25
C ARG A 206 9.54 -20.12 -3.82
N HIS A 207 10.69 -19.47 -3.80
CA HIS A 207 10.75 -18.04 -3.57
C HIS A 207 10.22 -17.30 -4.80
N ILE A 208 9.19 -16.49 -4.60
CA ILE A 208 8.68 -15.56 -5.61
C ILE A 208 9.18 -14.17 -5.22
N GLU A 209 9.86 -13.53 -6.16
CA GLU A 209 10.49 -12.25 -5.92
C GLU A 209 9.45 -11.15 -5.73
N ARG A 210 9.77 -10.15 -4.90
CA ARG A 210 8.87 -9.02 -4.68
C ARG A 210 8.69 -8.21 -5.95
N GLY A 211 7.50 -7.65 -6.16
CA GLY A 211 7.17 -6.91 -7.38
C GLY A 211 6.67 -7.78 -8.52
N THR A 212 6.53 -9.09 -8.31
CA THR A 212 6.03 -10.02 -9.33
C THR A 212 4.51 -10.01 -9.38
N TYR A 213 3.90 -9.70 -10.53
CA TYR A 213 2.45 -9.79 -10.70
C TYR A 213 2.04 -11.23 -11.09
N LEU A 214 1.06 -11.75 -10.38
CA LEU A 214 0.71 -13.18 -10.43
C LEU A 214 -0.82 -13.33 -10.40
N TRP A 215 -1.34 -14.36 -11.04
CA TRP A 215 -2.61 -14.93 -10.63
C TRP A 215 -2.38 -15.87 -9.45
N GLY A 216 -2.95 -15.51 -8.31
CA GLY A 216 -3.13 -16.45 -7.20
C GLY A 216 -4.37 -17.29 -7.48
N VAL A 217 -4.19 -18.60 -7.57
CA VAL A 217 -5.26 -19.56 -7.85
C VAL A 217 -5.33 -20.53 -6.68
N TRP A 218 -6.42 -20.57 -5.94
CA TRP A 218 -6.51 -21.40 -4.73
C TRP A 218 -7.88 -22.02 -4.52
N GLU A 219 -7.90 -23.05 -3.69
CA GLU A 219 -9.11 -23.62 -3.14
C GLU A 219 -9.14 -23.40 -1.62
N ASP A 220 -10.31 -23.06 -1.08
CA ASP A 220 -10.48 -22.87 0.36
C ASP A 220 -10.21 -24.17 1.14
N CYS A 221 -10.38 -25.32 0.49
CA CYS A 221 -10.25 -26.64 1.08
C CYS A 221 -9.82 -27.66 0.03
N ALA A 222 -8.62 -28.22 0.16
CA ALA A 222 -8.15 -29.35 -0.64
C ALA A 222 -7.81 -30.54 0.27
N PRO A 223 -7.98 -31.79 -0.20
CA PRO A 223 -7.49 -32.97 0.52
C PRO A 223 -6.00 -32.86 0.82
N GLU A 224 -5.56 -33.46 1.93
CA GLU A 224 -4.16 -33.44 2.33
C GLU A 224 -3.27 -34.00 1.22
N GLY A 225 -2.17 -33.30 0.92
CA GLY A 225 -1.24 -33.66 -0.15
C GLY A 225 -1.66 -33.19 -1.55
N ASN A 226 -2.88 -32.66 -1.74
CA ASN A 226 -3.28 -32.04 -3.00
C ASN A 226 -2.80 -30.59 -3.08
N VAL A 227 -2.78 -30.04 -4.29
CA VAL A 227 -2.48 -28.62 -4.50
C VAL A 227 -3.65 -27.77 -4.01
N GLU A 228 -3.41 -26.87 -3.06
CA GLU A 228 -4.40 -25.89 -2.59
C GLU A 228 -4.16 -24.48 -3.14
N GLY A 229 -2.96 -24.22 -3.69
CA GLY A 229 -2.62 -22.93 -4.26
C GLY A 229 -1.60 -23.02 -5.38
N LEU A 230 -1.78 -22.21 -6.43
CA LEU A 230 -0.83 -21.96 -7.50
C LEU A 230 -0.57 -20.46 -7.63
N PHE A 231 0.67 -20.11 -7.96
CA PHE A 231 1.09 -18.76 -8.29
C PHE A 231 1.54 -18.75 -9.76
N ILE A 232 0.73 -18.15 -10.61
CA ILE A 232 0.87 -18.22 -12.06
C ILE A 232 1.28 -16.84 -12.59
N HIS A 233 2.31 -16.77 -13.41
CA HIS A 233 2.76 -15.52 -14.02
C HIS A 233 1.70 -14.95 -14.97
N VAL A 234 1.37 -13.65 -14.82
CA VAL A 234 0.24 -13.01 -15.53
C VAL A 234 0.42 -12.87 -17.05
N ASP A 235 1.65 -12.98 -17.56
CA ASP A 235 1.93 -12.85 -19.00
C ASP A 235 2.24 -14.16 -19.71
N THR A 236 2.81 -15.12 -18.99
CA THR A 236 3.34 -16.35 -19.59
C THR A 236 2.51 -17.58 -19.25
N GLY A 237 1.70 -17.53 -18.19
CA GLY A 237 0.98 -18.68 -17.68
C GLY A 237 1.87 -19.68 -16.95
N GLU A 238 3.16 -19.34 -16.74
CA GLU A 238 4.10 -20.20 -16.03
C GLU A 238 3.73 -20.30 -14.55
N ILE A 239 3.74 -21.53 -14.00
CA ILE A 239 3.55 -21.76 -12.58
C ILE A 239 4.89 -21.49 -11.86
N LEU A 240 4.97 -20.36 -11.17
CA LEU A 240 6.17 -19.94 -10.43
C LEU A 240 6.26 -20.58 -9.04
N GLY A 241 5.12 -21.00 -8.50
CA GLY A 241 5.04 -21.59 -7.17
C GLY A 241 3.77 -22.39 -6.93
N LYS A 242 3.85 -23.35 -6.02
CA LYS A 242 2.74 -24.19 -5.58
C LYS A 242 2.66 -24.25 -4.06
N ARG A 243 1.45 -24.37 -3.54
CA ARG A 243 1.15 -24.64 -2.14
C ARG A 243 0.40 -25.95 -2.03
N ILE A 244 0.91 -26.86 -1.20
CA ILE A 244 0.31 -28.17 -0.94
C ILE A 244 -0.52 -28.10 0.33
N SER A 245 -1.72 -28.68 0.28
CA SER A 245 -2.65 -28.68 1.40
C SER A 245 -2.19 -29.56 2.54
N GLY A 246 -2.33 -29.04 3.76
CA GLY A 246 -2.31 -29.81 4.99
C GLY A 246 -3.62 -30.58 5.25
N GLY A 247 -4.59 -30.47 4.35
CA GLY A 247 -5.87 -31.14 4.40
C GLY A 247 -7.03 -30.24 4.82
N CYS A 248 -8.21 -30.66 4.42
CA CYS A 248 -9.49 -30.13 4.88
C CYS A 248 -9.70 -30.44 6.36
N GLY A 249 -9.11 -29.64 7.25
CA GLY A 249 -9.44 -29.67 8.66
C GLY A 249 -10.91 -29.28 8.85
N ILE A 250 -11.72 -30.18 9.44
CA ILE A 250 -12.94 -29.78 10.14
C ILE A 250 -12.50 -28.71 11.14
N GLU A 251 -13.18 -27.56 11.15
CA GLU A 251 -12.96 -26.47 12.11
C GLU A 251 -12.53 -26.99 13.47
N VAL A 252 -11.25 -26.82 13.80
CA VAL A 252 -10.89 -26.63 15.21
C VAL A 252 -11.01 -25.15 15.43
N ALA A 253 -12.16 -24.76 15.97
CA ALA A 253 -12.40 -23.43 16.50
C ALA A 253 -11.16 -22.93 17.25
N ALA A 254 -10.61 -21.80 16.79
CA ALA A 254 -9.75 -20.89 17.54
C ALA A 254 -8.80 -21.55 18.57
N LYS A 255 -7.78 -22.25 18.11
CA LYS A 255 -6.53 -22.45 18.86
C LYS A 255 -5.40 -22.50 17.85
N ASP A 256 -4.44 -21.57 18.00
CA ASP A 256 -3.21 -21.36 17.20
C ASP A 256 -3.14 -20.09 16.33
N ILE A 257 -4.00 -19.09 16.58
CA ILE A 257 -3.55 -17.68 16.45
C ILE A 257 -2.80 -17.32 17.74
N GLU A 258 -1.66 -17.98 18.01
CA GLU A 258 -0.73 -17.49 19.04
C GLU A 258 0.71 -17.97 18.83
N LEU A 259 1.22 -17.97 17.59
CA LEU A 259 2.67 -18.09 17.37
C LEU A 259 3.13 -17.12 16.27
N GLY A 260 3.21 -15.85 16.67
CA GLY A 260 3.77 -14.77 15.85
C GLY A 260 4.09 -13.47 16.59
N TYR A 261 3.77 -13.35 17.87
CA TYR A 261 4.35 -12.34 18.77
C TYR A 261 5.00 -13.05 19.96
N ARG A 262 6.16 -13.70 19.73
CA ARG A 262 7.08 -13.99 20.84
C ARG A 262 7.78 -12.69 21.24
N TYR A 263 7.10 -11.88 22.05
CA TYR A 263 7.80 -11.15 23.09
C TYR A 263 8.41 -12.20 24.02
N LYS A 264 9.73 -12.16 24.21
CA LYS A 264 10.37 -12.84 25.33
C LYS A 264 9.93 -12.12 26.61
N GLU A 265 8.84 -12.56 27.22
CA GLU A 265 8.66 -12.42 28.66
C GLU A 265 9.45 -13.57 29.30
N GLU A 266 10.64 -13.23 29.78
CA GLU A 266 11.30 -14.05 30.78
C GLU A 266 10.45 -14.05 32.05
N GLN A 267 10.20 -15.27 32.54
CA GLN A 267 9.54 -15.59 33.79
C GLN A 267 9.98 -14.68 34.95
N SER A 268 9.01 -14.11 35.67
CA SER A 268 9.18 -13.78 37.08
C SER A 268 7.84 -13.99 37.79
N SER A 269 7.75 -15.09 38.52
CA SER A 269 6.71 -15.35 39.51
C SER A 269 6.66 -14.25 40.58
N GLU A 270 5.46 -13.73 40.85
CA GLU A 270 5.09 -12.92 42.03
C GLU A 270 5.41 -13.62 43.38
N PRO A 271 5.23 -12.97 44.55
CA PRO A 271 5.46 -11.56 44.91
C PRO A 271 6.27 -11.45 46.22
N THR A 272 6.98 -10.35 46.49
CA THR A 272 7.42 -10.05 47.87
C THR A 272 7.64 -8.55 48.11
N SER A 273 6.72 -7.95 48.86
CA SER A 273 6.81 -6.71 49.66
C SER A 273 7.10 -5.36 48.96
N PRO A 274 6.53 -4.24 49.47
CA PRO A 274 6.65 -2.94 48.83
C PRO A 274 8.06 -2.39 49.04
N VAL A 275 8.85 -2.34 47.98
CA VAL A 275 10.13 -1.62 47.97
C VAL A 275 9.84 -0.16 47.66
N GLU A 276 10.12 0.73 48.60
CA GLU A 276 10.19 2.18 48.40
C GLU A 276 11.09 2.50 47.19
N PHE A 277 10.52 3.12 46.16
CA PHE A 277 11.31 3.73 45.10
C PHE A 277 11.92 5.04 45.62
N LYS A 278 13.18 4.98 46.06
CA LYS A 278 14.03 6.18 46.11
C LYS A 278 14.38 6.58 44.68
N HIS A 279 13.95 7.77 44.27
CA HIS A 279 14.45 8.45 43.09
C HIS A 279 15.94 8.77 43.26
N GLU A 280 16.82 7.90 42.77
CA GLU A 280 18.21 8.25 42.53
C GLU A 280 18.39 8.70 41.07
N ASN A 281 18.75 9.96 40.92
CA ASN A 281 18.94 10.66 39.66
C ASN A 281 19.98 9.98 38.75
N PHE A 282 19.51 9.41 37.64
CA PHE A 282 20.30 8.89 36.52
C PHE A 282 21.34 9.91 36.00
N PHE A 283 21.07 11.20 36.15
CA PHE A 283 21.99 12.28 35.79
C PHE A 283 23.27 12.38 36.66
N GLN A 284 23.30 11.83 37.88
CA GLN A 284 24.52 11.83 38.70
C GLN A 284 25.53 10.75 38.32
N LYS A 285 25.10 9.66 37.67
CA LYS A 285 26.03 8.61 37.20
C LYS A 285 26.81 9.01 35.94
N ILE A 286 26.21 9.84 35.08
CA ILE A 286 26.86 10.31 33.84
C ILE A 286 27.95 11.35 34.15
N THR A 287 27.74 12.24 35.12
CA THR A 287 28.73 13.25 35.51
C THR A 287 29.93 12.65 36.26
N SER A 288 29.73 11.56 37.02
CA SER A 288 30.83 10.83 37.68
C SER A 288 31.72 10.08 36.68
N TRP A 289 31.15 9.50 35.62
CA TRP A 289 31.93 8.79 34.59
C TRP A 289 32.74 9.73 33.69
N LEU A 290 32.21 10.92 33.38
CA LEU A 290 32.95 11.93 32.62
C LEU A 290 34.13 12.52 33.40
N ASN A 291 33.99 12.77 34.71
CA ASN A 291 35.10 13.25 35.54
C ASN A 291 36.24 12.23 35.70
N PHE A 292 35.94 10.93 35.62
CA PHE A 292 36.96 9.86 35.63
C PHE A 292 37.80 9.82 34.34
N LEU A 293 37.21 10.18 33.19
CA LEU A 293 37.92 10.21 31.90
C LEU A 293 38.79 11.44 31.72
N PHE A 294 38.48 12.57 32.38
CA PHE A 294 39.27 13.81 32.28
C PHE A 294 40.36 13.97 33.35
N THR A 295 40.33 13.22 34.46
CA THR A 295 41.38 13.29 35.50
C THR A 295 42.60 12.40 35.24
N LYS A 296 42.54 11.46 34.28
CA LYS A 296 43.67 10.57 33.96
C LYS A 296 44.67 11.10 32.93
N LYS A 297 44.51 12.34 32.44
CA LYS A 297 45.43 12.98 31.48
C LYS A 297 46.38 14.02 32.08
N GLY A 298 46.57 14.02 33.41
CA GLY A 298 47.39 15.01 34.12
C GLY A 298 48.28 14.45 35.24
N ALA A 299 48.84 13.25 35.09
CA ALA A 299 49.88 12.74 35.99
C ALA A 299 51.13 12.30 35.20
N LYS A 300 52.03 13.27 35.00
CA LYS A 300 53.48 13.10 34.95
C LYS A 300 54.08 14.14 35.87
#